data_AF-G5S9M2-F1
#
_entry.id   AF-G5S9M2-F1
#
_cell.length_a   1.000
_cell.length_b   1.000
_cell.length_c   1.000
_cell.angle_alpha   90.00
_cell.angle_beta   90.00
_cell.angle_gamma   90.00
#
_symmetry.space_group_name_H-M   'P 1'
#
loop_
_entity.id
_entity.type
_entity.pdbx_description
1 polymer ?
#
loop_
_entity_poly.entity_id
_entity_poly.type
_entity_poly.pdbx_seq_one_letter_code
_entity_poly.pdbx_strand_id
1 'polypeptide(L)'
;MLPVLVVFITLALLYRLVMWLMAHSEKLEDLLEGKSVVIVEDGELAWEKLQRSNMTEFEFFMELRLNGVEQLGQVRLAILETNGQISVYFFENKDVKPGLSILPEHCTPRFIVAPEAGDYACVRCSEVIRMNIGEKQLCPRCANPEWTKASRAKRVV
;
A
#
# COMPACT_ATOMS: atom_id res chain seq x y z
N MET A 1 -2.54 42.97 -29.46
CA MET A 1 -2.00 41.81 -30.21
C MET A 1 -0.56 41.47 -29.81
N LEU A 2 0.37 42.44 -29.73
CA LEU A 2 1.76 42.20 -29.29
C LEU A 2 1.89 41.47 -27.94
N PRO A 3 1.14 41.82 -26.87
CA PRO A 3 1.29 41.14 -25.57
C PRO A 3 0.85 39.67 -25.62
N VAL A 4 -0.16 39.36 -26.42
CA VAL A 4 -0.69 38.02 -26.61
C VAL A 4 0.36 37.12 -27.26
N LEU A 5 1.01 37.64 -28.32
CA LEU A 5 2.10 36.95 -29.02
C LEU A 5 3.29 36.66 -28.11
N VAL A 6 3.67 37.62 -27.25
CA VAL A 6 4.75 37.44 -26.27
C VAL A 6 4.40 36.31 -25.29
N VAL A 7 3.17 36.28 -24.75
CA VAL A 7 2.74 35.22 -23.82
C VAL A 7 2.79 33.83 -24.46
N PHE A 8 2.33 33.68 -25.71
CA PHE A 8 2.39 32.39 -26.40
C PHE A 8 3.82 31.94 -26.68
N ILE A 9 4.70 32.85 -27.10
CA ILE A 9 6.11 32.53 -27.36
C ILE A 9 6.81 32.15 -26.06
N THR A 10 6.59 32.88 -24.96
CA THR A 10 7.21 32.56 -23.67
C THR A 10 6.72 31.22 -23.12
N LEU A 11 5.41 30.94 -23.20
CA LEU A 11 4.86 29.63 -22.82
C LEU A 11 5.45 28.49 -23.68
N ALA A 12 5.55 28.69 -25.00
CA ALA A 12 6.11 27.67 -25.90
C ALA A 12 7.60 27.40 -25.61
N LEU A 13 8.39 28.44 -25.34
CA LEU A 13 9.79 28.32 -24.94
C LEU A 13 9.94 27.64 -23.58
N LEU A 14 9.13 28.04 -22.60
CA LEU A 14 9.14 27.44 -21.27
C LEU A 14 8.76 25.96 -21.32
N TYR A 15 7.71 25.62 -22.06
CA TYR A 15 7.29 24.24 -22.26
C TYR A 15 8.40 23.40 -22.90
N ARG A 16 9.04 23.89 -23.98
CA ARG A 16 10.17 23.21 -24.60
C ARG A 16 11.36 23.06 -23.66
N LEU A 17 11.64 24.07 -22.86
CA LEU A 17 12.72 24.01 -21.87
C LEU A 17 12.43 22.92 -20.82
N VAL A 18 11.22 22.88 -20.27
CA VAL A 18 10.81 21.85 -19.30
C VAL A 18 10.89 20.46 -19.91
N MET A 19 10.36 20.26 -21.13
CA MET A 19 10.44 18.97 -21.84
C MET A 19 11.88 18.53 -22.10
N TRP A 20 12.76 19.46 -22.49
CA TRP A 20 14.19 19.15 -22.70
C TRP A 20 14.90 18.80 -21.40
N LEU A 21 14.61 19.54 -20.32
CA LEU A 21 15.18 19.25 -19.00
C LEU A 21 14.72 17.89 -18.45
N MET A 22 13.47 17.50 -18.67
CA MET A 22 12.96 16.16 -18.32
C MET A 22 13.69 15.08 -19.12
N ALA A 23 13.77 15.22 -20.44
CA ALA A 23 14.43 14.24 -21.31
C ALA A 23 15.94 14.06 -21.05
N HIS A 24 16.59 15.02 -20.39
CA HIS A 24 18.02 14.97 -20.11
C HIS A 24 18.36 14.59 -18.66
N SER A 25 17.36 14.50 -17.78
CA SER A 25 17.58 14.21 -16.36
C SER A 25 16.49 13.28 -15.82
N GLU A 26 16.82 12.00 -15.72
CA GLU A 26 15.96 10.98 -15.07
C GLU A 26 15.53 11.41 -13.65
N LYS A 27 16.38 12.14 -12.91
CA LYS A 27 16.02 12.65 -11.58
C LYS A 27 14.94 13.74 -11.61
N LEU A 28 14.84 14.48 -12.72
CA LEU A 28 13.86 15.54 -12.90
C LEU A 28 12.54 14.94 -13.38
N GLU A 29 12.62 13.95 -14.27
CA GLU A 29 11.51 13.07 -14.66
C GLU A 29 10.92 12.36 -13.42
N ASP A 30 11.74 11.69 -12.61
CA ASP A 30 11.31 11.05 -11.36
C ASP A 30 10.68 12.03 -10.36
N LEU A 31 11.17 13.27 -10.31
CA LEU A 31 10.66 14.31 -9.41
C LEU A 31 9.33 14.90 -9.90
N LEU A 32 9.14 15.01 -11.22
CA LEU A 32 7.97 15.64 -11.84
C LEU A 32 6.86 14.65 -12.16
N GLU A 33 7.19 13.46 -12.68
CA GLU A 33 6.24 12.40 -13.02
C GLU A 33 6.02 11.42 -11.86
N GLY A 34 6.97 11.32 -10.93
CA GLY A 34 6.94 10.36 -9.83
C GLY A 34 7.39 8.95 -10.26
N LYS A 35 7.68 8.09 -9.29
CA LYS A 35 7.86 6.65 -9.51
C LYS A 35 6.76 5.86 -8.83
N SER A 36 6.23 4.86 -9.51
CA SER A 36 5.33 3.90 -8.86
C SER A 36 6.10 3.04 -7.87
N VAL A 37 5.44 2.66 -6.77
CA VAL A 37 6.10 1.97 -5.65
C VAL A 37 5.28 0.74 -5.28
N VAL A 38 5.96 -0.41 -5.20
CA VAL A 38 5.34 -1.63 -4.67
C VAL A 38 5.16 -1.49 -3.16
N ILE A 39 3.90 -1.45 -2.71
CA ILE A 39 3.51 -1.28 -1.31
C ILE A 39 3.14 -2.61 -0.66
N VAL A 40 2.53 -3.54 -1.40
CA VAL A 40 2.25 -4.90 -0.92
C VAL A 40 2.86 -5.92 -1.88
N GLU A 41 3.51 -6.92 -1.32
CA GLU A 41 4.08 -8.05 -2.04
C GLU A 41 3.78 -9.32 -1.25
N ASP A 42 3.17 -10.31 -1.90
CA ASP A 42 2.79 -11.60 -1.32
C ASP A 42 1.97 -11.53 -0.01
N GLY A 43 1.19 -10.46 0.15
CA GLY A 43 0.34 -10.19 1.31
C GLY A 43 1.03 -9.46 2.46
N GLU A 44 2.30 -9.09 2.29
CA GLU A 44 3.08 -8.32 3.25
C GLU A 44 3.13 -6.83 2.89
N LEU A 45 2.86 -5.97 3.87
CA LEU A 45 2.84 -4.51 3.69
C LEU A 45 4.21 -3.89 3.93
N ALA A 46 4.79 -3.25 2.91
CA ALA A 46 6.04 -2.49 3.00
C ALA A 46 5.80 -1.11 3.65
N TRP A 47 5.56 -1.11 4.96
CA TRP A 47 5.19 0.07 5.76
C TRP A 47 6.09 1.29 5.53
N GLU A 48 7.41 1.09 5.49
CA GLU A 48 8.36 2.19 5.26
C GLU A 48 8.20 2.86 3.90
N LYS A 49 7.82 2.09 2.86
CA LYS A 49 7.58 2.63 1.52
C LYS A 49 6.29 3.45 1.51
N LEU A 50 5.25 2.98 2.20
CA LEU A 50 3.99 3.71 2.33
C LEU A 50 4.19 5.03 3.08
N GLN A 51 4.94 5.04 4.18
CA GLN A 51 5.25 6.26 4.94
C GLN A 51 6.07 7.30 4.16
N ARG A 52 6.87 6.86 3.19
CA ARG A 52 7.63 7.75 2.30
C ARG A 52 6.81 8.25 1.12
N SER A 53 5.62 7.71 0.91
CA SER A 53 4.70 8.14 -0.14
C SER A 53 3.79 9.26 0.34
N ASN A 54 3.13 9.96 -0.59
CA ASN A 54 2.14 11.00 -0.27
C ASN A 54 0.76 10.41 0.11
N MET A 55 0.67 9.14 0.51
CA MET A 55 -0.57 8.45 0.86
C MET A 55 -0.52 7.96 2.32
N THR A 56 -1.59 8.21 3.06
CA THR A 56 -1.77 7.71 4.42
C THR A 56 -2.19 6.23 4.43
N GLU A 57 -1.95 5.53 5.54
CA GLU A 57 -2.44 4.15 5.74
C GLU A 57 -3.97 4.03 5.58
N PHE A 58 -4.70 5.02 6.07
CA PHE A 58 -6.15 5.06 5.98
C PHE A 58 -6.61 5.10 4.51
N GLU A 59 -6.00 5.98 3.71
CA GLU A 59 -6.27 6.09 2.26
C GLU A 59 -5.86 4.81 1.53
N PHE A 60 -4.70 4.25 1.87
CA PHE A 60 -4.23 2.99 1.29
C PHE A 60 -5.23 1.84 1.50
N PHE A 61 -5.66 1.61 2.75
CA PHE A 61 -6.64 0.57 3.02
C PHE A 61 -8.03 0.91 2.48
N MET A 62 -8.38 2.18 2.36
CA MET A 62 -9.63 2.59 1.70
C MET A 62 -9.63 2.19 0.23
N GLU A 63 -8.58 2.52 -0.51
CA GLU A 63 -8.43 2.14 -1.92
C GLU A 63 -8.45 0.62 -2.10
N LEU A 64 -7.79 -0.15 -1.23
CA LEU A 64 -7.87 -1.61 -1.26
C LEU A 64 -9.30 -2.13 -1.01
N ARG A 65 -10.03 -1.56 -0.05
CA ARG A 65 -11.44 -1.92 0.19
C ARG A 65 -12.32 -1.61 -1.01
N LEU A 66 -12.11 -0.47 -1.68
CA LEU A 66 -12.81 -0.11 -2.92
C LEU A 66 -12.51 -1.08 -4.06
N ASN A 67 -11.31 -1.68 -4.07
CA ASN A 67 -10.93 -2.77 -4.98
C ASN A 67 -11.45 -4.16 -4.55
N GLY A 68 -12.29 -4.25 -3.51
CA GLY A 68 -12.87 -5.50 -3.03
C GLY A 68 -11.90 -6.38 -2.23
N VAL A 69 -10.81 -5.81 -1.71
CA VAL A 69 -9.92 -6.49 -0.77
C VAL A 69 -10.55 -6.45 0.62
N GLU A 70 -10.60 -7.59 1.28
CA GLU A 70 -11.02 -7.68 2.69
C GLU A 70 -9.83 -7.95 3.61
N GLN A 71 -8.81 -8.64 3.09
CA GLN A 71 -7.61 -8.99 3.84
C GLN A 71 -6.38 -9.11 2.93
N LEU A 72 -5.20 -8.75 3.43
CA LEU A 72 -3.99 -8.59 2.60
C LEU A 72 -3.44 -9.90 2.01
N GLY A 73 -3.71 -11.06 2.61
CA GLY A 73 -3.37 -12.38 2.05
C GLY A 73 -4.12 -12.73 0.77
N GLN A 74 -5.06 -11.91 0.31
CA GLN A 74 -5.66 -11.96 -1.03
C GLN A 74 -4.78 -11.27 -2.10
N VAL A 75 -3.90 -10.36 -1.67
CA VAL A 75 -3.13 -9.47 -2.54
C VAL A 75 -1.76 -10.08 -2.81
N ARG A 76 -1.50 -10.39 -4.07
CA ARG A 76 -0.17 -10.82 -4.54
C ARG A 76 0.75 -9.63 -4.74
N LEU A 77 0.24 -8.53 -5.30
CA LEU A 77 1.00 -7.32 -5.55
C LEU A 77 0.08 -6.10 -5.48
N ALA A 78 0.46 -5.07 -4.73
CA ALA A 78 -0.16 -3.76 -4.80
C ALA A 78 0.90 -2.70 -5.12
N ILE A 79 0.64 -1.92 -6.16
CA ILE A 79 1.51 -0.84 -6.63
C ILE A 79 0.80 0.49 -6.42
N LEU A 80 1.43 1.39 -5.69
CA LEU A 80 1.00 2.78 -5.61
C LEU A 80 1.52 3.53 -6.84
N GLU A 81 0.59 3.97 -7.68
CA GLU A 81 0.87 4.72 -8.90
C GLU A 81 1.14 6.20 -8.59
N THR A 82 1.74 6.91 -9.54
CA THR A 82 2.15 8.31 -9.36
C THR A 82 0.96 9.29 -9.24
N ASN A 83 -0.21 8.88 -9.73
CA ASN A 83 -1.47 9.61 -9.59
C ASN A 83 -2.19 9.33 -8.25
N GLY A 84 -1.59 8.55 -7.35
CA GLY A 84 -2.17 8.17 -6.07
C GLY A 84 -3.17 7.00 -6.13
N GLN A 85 -3.39 6.39 -7.29
CA GLN A 85 -4.22 5.19 -7.40
C GLN A 85 -3.42 3.93 -7.05
N ILE A 86 -4.13 2.83 -6.78
CA ILE A 86 -3.51 1.54 -6.47
C ILE A 86 -3.88 0.51 -7.53
N SER A 87 -2.86 -0.04 -8.18
CA SER A 87 -2.97 -1.23 -9.01
C SER A 87 -2.90 -2.47 -8.11
N VAL A 88 -3.94 -3.32 -8.10
CA VAL A 88 -4.02 -4.50 -7.24
C VAL A 88 -4.06 -5.79 -8.08
N TYR A 89 -3.14 -6.70 -7.79
CA TYR A 89 -3.08 -8.04 -8.36
C TYR A 89 -3.34 -9.07 -7.28
N PHE A 90 -4.28 -9.98 -7.54
CA PHE A 90 -4.76 -10.95 -6.55
C PHE A 90 -4.10 -12.32 -6.75
N PHE A 91 -4.07 -13.10 -5.67
CA PHE A 91 -3.92 -14.55 -5.76
C PHE A 91 -5.18 -15.19 -6.33
N GLU A 92 -5.04 -16.36 -6.95
CA GLU A 92 -6.20 -17.21 -7.21
C GLU A 92 -6.81 -17.70 -5.90
N ASN A 93 -8.11 -18.00 -5.89
CA ASN A 93 -8.84 -18.43 -4.68
C ASN A 93 -8.26 -19.67 -3.97
N LYS A 94 -7.49 -20.50 -4.68
CA LYS A 94 -6.81 -21.68 -4.13
C LYS A 94 -5.50 -21.31 -3.42
N ASP A 95 -4.90 -20.18 -3.77
CA ASP A 95 -3.60 -19.70 -3.30
C ASP A 95 -3.71 -18.55 -2.28
N VAL A 96 -4.93 -18.07 -2.01
CA VAL A 96 -5.20 -17.07 -0.97
C VAL A 96 -4.69 -17.56 0.38
N LYS A 97 -3.86 -16.74 1.01
CA LYS A 97 -3.27 -17.00 2.32
C LYS A 97 -4.09 -16.30 3.41
N PRO A 98 -4.02 -16.74 4.67
CA PRO A 98 -4.47 -15.92 5.80
C PRO A 98 -3.69 -14.61 5.82
N GLY A 99 -4.31 -13.52 6.25
CA GLY A 99 -3.64 -12.22 6.29
C GLY A 99 -4.34 -11.19 7.16
N LEU A 100 -3.77 -10.00 7.18
CA LEU A 100 -4.31 -8.87 7.93
C LEU A 100 -5.67 -8.44 7.38
N SER A 101 -6.70 -8.44 8.23
CA SER A 101 -7.97 -7.77 7.94
C SER A 101 -7.71 -6.27 7.78
N ILE A 102 -8.11 -5.71 6.63
CA ILE A 102 -7.95 -4.26 6.35
C ILE A 102 -9.17 -3.44 6.78
N LEU A 103 -10.12 -4.06 7.49
CA LEU A 103 -11.29 -3.37 8.00
C LEU A 103 -10.91 -2.41 9.13
N PRO A 104 -11.68 -1.31 9.32
CA PRO A 104 -11.43 -0.35 10.38
C PRO A 104 -11.30 -0.97 11.78
N GLU A 105 -10.62 -0.27 12.68
CA GLU A 105 -10.31 -0.76 14.04
C GLU A 105 -11.54 -1.16 14.85
N HIS A 106 -12.65 -0.42 14.69
CA HIS A 106 -13.91 -0.74 15.37
C HIS A 106 -14.60 -2.01 14.85
N CYS A 107 -14.16 -2.54 13.70
CA CYS A 107 -14.63 -3.81 13.15
C CYS A 107 -13.67 -4.97 13.46
N THR A 108 -12.42 -4.68 13.85
CA THR A 108 -11.35 -5.67 13.94
C THR A 108 -10.65 -5.56 15.29
N PRO A 109 -10.87 -6.51 16.22
CA PRO A 109 -10.21 -6.45 17.52
C PRO A 109 -8.69 -6.66 17.39
N ARG A 110 -7.94 -5.92 18.21
CA ARG A 110 -6.47 -5.97 18.28
C ARG A 110 -6.02 -6.45 19.65
N PHE A 111 -4.93 -7.20 19.68
CA PHE A 111 -4.43 -7.89 20.86
C PHE A 111 -2.91 -7.75 20.96
N ILE A 112 -2.43 -7.57 22.19
CA ILE A 112 -1.00 -7.70 22.53
C ILE A 112 -0.71 -9.13 23.05
N VAL A 113 -1.72 -9.78 23.62
CA VAL A 113 -1.67 -11.15 24.14
C VAL A 113 -2.74 -11.95 23.43
N ALA A 114 -2.38 -13.09 22.86
CA ALA A 114 -3.29 -13.93 22.10
C ALA A 114 -4.42 -14.48 23.01
N PRO A 115 -5.71 -14.13 22.77
CA PRO A 115 -6.82 -14.62 23.60
C PRO A 115 -7.11 -16.11 23.38
N GLU A 116 -6.72 -16.66 22.23
CA GLU A 116 -6.92 -18.06 21.84
C GLU A 116 -5.80 -18.52 20.91
N ALA A 117 -5.62 -19.84 20.78
CA ALA A 117 -4.64 -20.40 19.85
C ALA A 117 -5.11 -20.23 18.39
N GLY A 118 -4.23 -19.74 17.52
CA GLY A 118 -4.59 -19.48 16.12
C GLY A 118 -3.52 -18.73 15.34
N ASP A 119 -3.87 -18.38 14.11
CA ASP A 119 -3.02 -17.56 13.25
C ASP A 119 -3.34 -16.09 13.48
N TYR A 120 -2.30 -15.29 13.67
CA TYR A 120 -2.40 -13.86 13.93
C TYR A 120 -1.59 -13.10 12.90
N ALA A 121 -2.20 -12.03 12.37
CA ALA A 121 -1.56 -11.11 11.46
C ALA A 121 -1.08 -9.86 12.21
N CYS A 122 0.14 -9.44 11.94
CA CYS A 122 0.68 -8.21 12.49
C CYS A 122 -0.09 -7.02 11.90
N VAL A 123 -0.60 -6.12 12.74
CA VAL A 123 -1.40 -4.97 12.28
C VAL A 123 -0.61 -3.95 11.47
N ARG A 124 0.72 -3.93 11.59
CA ARG A 124 1.58 -2.98 10.89
C ARG A 124 2.08 -3.50 9.54
N CYS A 125 2.51 -4.75 9.51
CA CYS A 125 3.26 -5.28 8.37
C CYS A 125 2.57 -6.48 7.69
N SER A 126 1.50 -7.01 8.28
CA SER A 126 0.75 -8.18 7.78
C SER A 126 1.47 -9.54 7.87
N GLU A 127 2.61 -9.61 8.57
CA GLU A 127 3.24 -10.89 8.89
C GLU A 127 2.28 -11.81 9.63
N VAL A 128 2.17 -13.08 9.23
CA VAL A 128 1.27 -14.04 9.85
C VAL A 128 2.06 -15.11 10.61
N ILE A 129 1.82 -15.21 11.91
CA ILE A 129 2.41 -16.23 12.77
C ILE A 129 1.33 -17.02 13.49
N ARG A 130 1.67 -18.24 13.92
CA ARG A 130 0.80 -19.02 14.78
C ARG A 130 1.18 -18.79 16.24
N MET A 131 0.19 -18.44 17.06
CA MET A 131 0.36 -18.17 18.50
C MET A 131 -0.53 -19.10 19.32
N ASN A 132 -0.07 -19.46 20.51
CA ASN A 132 -0.83 -20.18 21.52
C ASN A 132 -1.59 -19.21 22.43
N ILE A 133 -2.53 -19.74 23.21
CA ILE A 133 -3.29 -18.93 24.17
C ILE A 133 -2.37 -18.30 25.22
N GLY A 134 -2.59 -17.02 25.52
CA GLY A 134 -1.80 -16.25 26.49
C GLY A 134 -0.41 -15.84 26.00
N GLU A 135 -0.06 -16.17 24.75
CA GLU A 135 1.24 -15.87 24.18
C GLU A 135 1.38 -14.38 23.84
N LYS A 136 2.55 -13.82 24.14
CA LYS A 136 2.94 -12.45 23.84
C LYS A 136 4.26 -12.47 23.07
N GLN A 137 4.22 -12.02 21.82
CA GLN A 137 5.40 -11.96 20.95
C GLN A 137 5.46 -10.62 20.22
N LEU A 138 6.66 -10.16 19.91
CA LEU A 138 6.87 -9.08 18.95
C LEU A 138 6.87 -9.67 17.53
N CYS A 139 6.36 -8.91 16.56
CA CYS A 139 6.42 -9.34 15.17
C CYS A 139 7.86 -9.60 14.73
N PRO A 140 8.20 -10.77 14.16
CA PRO A 140 9.56 -11.10 13.77
C PRO A 140 10.07 -10.21 12.63
N ARG A 141 9.17 -9.58 11.86
CA ARG A 141 9.51 -8.74 10.71
C ARG A 141 9.64 -7.25 11.03
N CYS A 142 8.77 -6.70 11.88
CA CYS A 142 8.73 -5.25 12.15
C CYS A 142 8.76 -4.88 13.64
N ALA A 143 8.91 -5.85 14.53
CA ALA A 143 8.90 -5.69 16.00
C ALA A 143 7.64 -5.06 16.59
N ASN A 144 6.55 -4.92 15.82
CA ASN A 144 5.27 -4.41 16.33
C ASN A 144 4.64 -5.42 17.31
N PRO A 145 4.13 -4.96 18.48
CA PRO A 145 3.57 -5.84 19.50
C PRO A 145 2.07 -6.16 19.30
N GLU A 146 1.40 -5.44 18.40
CA GLU A 146 -0.04 -5.57 18.18
C GLU A 146 -0.34 -6.54 17.03
N TRP A 147 -1.35 -7.37 17.29
CA TRP A 147 -1.80 -8.46 16.45
C TRP A 147 -3.31 -8.42 16.28
N THR A 148 -3.80 -8.99 15.19
CA THR A 148 -5.22 -9.34 15.04
C THR A 148 -5.33 -10.76 14.53
N LYS A 149 -6.49 -11.40 14.71
CA LYS A 149 -6.72 -12.75 14.20
C LYS A 149 -6.63 -12.71 12.67
N ALA A 150 -5.82 -13.59 12.08
CA ALA A 150 -5.64 -13.60 10.63
C ALA A 150 -6.96 -13.97 9.94
N SER A 151 -7.38 -13.13 9.00
CA SER A 151 -8.59 -13.36 8.22
C SER A 151 -8.31 -14.38 7.12
N ARG A 152 -9.29 -15.25 6.86
CA ARG A 152 -9.28 -16.23 5.77
C ARG A 152 -10.35 -15.92 4.71
N ALA A 153 -10.90 -14.71 4.75
CA ALA A 153 -11.88 -14.26 3.78
C ALA A 153 -11.31 -14.37 2.36
N LYS A 154 -12.15 -14.83 1.43
CA LYS A 154 -11.86 -14.87 0.01
C LYS A 154 -12.70 -13.81 -0.68
N ARG A 155 -12.18 -13.27 -1.78
CA ARG A 155 -12.91 -12.30 -2.57
C ARG A 155 -14.16 -12.94 -3.16
N VAL A 156 -15.30 -12.27 -2.99
CA VAL A 156 -16.54 -12.59 -3.71
C VAL A 156 -16.48 -11.83 -5.04
N VAL A 157 -16.43 -12.56 -6.16
CA VAL A 157 -16.36 -12.02 -7.52
C VAL A 157 -17.73 -12.11 -8.17
#